data_AF-A0A960BT51-F1
#
_entry.id   AF-A0A960BT51-F1
#
_cell.length_a   1.000
_cell.length_b   1.000
_cell.length_c   1.000
_cell.angle_alpha   90.00
_cell.angle_beta   90.00
_cell.angle_gamma   90.00
#
_symmetry.space_group_name_H-M   'P 1'
#
loop_
_entity.id
_entity.type
_entity.pdbx_description
1 polymer ?
#
loop_
_entity_poly.entity_id
_entity_poly.type
_entity_poly.pdbx_seq_one_letter_code
_entity_poly.pdbx_strand_id
1 'polypeptide(L)'
;MTAEIPTDTDALAAMLADPEIRESLAVILANAPALAALASMSTALLQRGPELTDNINGMVSQLRESTESDGEVSNLRGAVGALNELAPLTGTLAERKDTIQGFLDSPILRPEIIDVVGNLGEAALEADTQTKGKQVNAGGVFSLMRQLKDPDVQETLSFLLTFARVFGARQRGA
;
A
#
# COMPACT_ATOMS: atom_id res chain seq x y z
N MET A 1 67.30 3.50 -23.78
CA MET A 1 66.29 2.79 -24.59
C MET A 1 65.16 2.42 -23.66
N THR A 2 64.03 3.09 -23.84
CA THR A 2 62.79 2.90 -23.06
C THR A 2 62.20 1.53 -23.38
N ALA A 3 61.95 0.72 -22.35
CA ALA A 3 61.26 -0.55 -22.49
C ALA A 3 59.77 -0.27 -22.80
N GLU A 4 59.34 -0.67 -23.99
CA GLU A 4 57.92 -0.72 -24.34
C GLU A 4 57.23 -1.75 -23.45
N ILE A 5 56.21 -1.30 -22.75
CA ILE A 5 55.27 -2.17 -22.02
C ILE A 5 54.36 -2.80 -23.09
N PRO A 6 54.35 -4.14 -23.27
CA PRO A 6 53.41 -4.78 -24.17
C PRO A 6 52.01 -4.65 -23.56
N THR A 7 51.10 -4.10 -24.35
CA THR A 7 49.70 -3.83 -24.02
C THR A 7 48.94 -5.10 -23.65
N ASP A 8 48.58 -5.20 -22.37
CA ASP A 8 47.68 -6.19 -21.75
C ASP A 8 46.20 -5.93 -22.13
N THR A 9 45.94 -5.66 -23.40
CA THR A 9 44.61 -5.31 -23.93
C THR A 9 44.00 -6.41 -24.79
N ASP A 10 44.75 -7.48 -25.09
CA ASP A 10 44.37 -8.48 -26.09
C ASP A 10 43.69 -9.72 -25.49
N ALA A 11 43.96 -10.05 -24.22
CA ALA A 11 43.34 -11.22 -23.57
C ALA A 11 41.84 -11.03 -23.29
N LEU A 12 41.46 -9.83 -22.81
CA LEU A 12 40.05 -9.46 -22.64
C LEU A 12 39.36 -9.30 -23.99
N ALA A 13 40.05 -8.77 -25.01
CA ALA A 13 39.53 -8.66 -26.37
C ALA A 13 39.29 -10.04 -27.01
N ALA A 14 40.20 -11.00 -26.80
CA ALA A 14 40.04 -12.37 -27.24
C ALA A 14 38.89 -13.10 -26.51
N MET A 15 38.71 -12.89 -25.20
CA MET A 15 37.56 -13.41 -24.46
C MET A 15 36.23 -12.77 -24.90
N LEU A 16 36.22 -11.47 -25.23
CA LEU A 16 35.05 -10.78 -25.75
C LEU A 16 34.76 -11.10 -27.23
N ALA A 17 35.70 -11.70 -27.97
CA ALA A 17 35.42 -12.21 -29.31
C ALA A 17 34.48 -13.43 -29.28
N ASP A 18 34.48 -14.18 -28.17
CA ASP A 18 33.61 -15.33 -27.96
C ASP A 18 32.14 -14.87 -27.76
N PRO A 19 31.21 -15.30 -28.64
CA PRO A 19 29.79 -14.94 -28.53
C PRO A 19 29.13 -15.40 -27.22
N GLU A 20 29.52 -16.54 -26.64
CA GLU A 20 28.93 -17.08 -25.41
C GLU A 20 29.36 -16.26 -24.17
N ILE A 21 30.62 -15.80 -24.16
CA ILE A 21 31.14 -14.92 -23.12
C ILE A 21 30.49 -13.53 -23.20
N ARG A 22 30.23 -13.00 -24.41
CA ARG A 22 29.50 -11.74 -24.56
C ARG A 22 28.05 -11.84 -24.09
N GLU A 23 27.38 -12.95 -24.35
CA GLU A 23 25.99 -13.15 -23.93
C GLU A 23 25.88 -13.26 -22.41
N SER A 24 26.72 -14.09 -21.78
CA SER A 24 26.76 -14.20 -20.31
C SER A 24 27.14 -12.89 -19.63
N LEU A 25 28.10 -12.13 -20.17
CA LEU A 25 28.45 -10.79 -19.67
C LEU A 25 27.31 -9.77 -19.88
N ALA A 26 26.60 -9.83 -21.01
CA ALA A 26 25.44 -8.97 -21.26
C ALA A 26 24.31 -9.26 -20.28
N VAL A 27 24.06 -10.54 -19.96
CA VAL A 27 23.07 -10.95 -18.95
C VAL A 27 23.48 -10.47 -17.56
N ILE A 28 24.74 -10.64 -17.16
CA ILE A 28 25.24 -10.17 -15.86
C ILE A 28 25.18 -8.64 -15.77
N LEU A 29 25.57 -7.93 -16.83
CA LEU A 29 25.56 -6.47 -16.87
C LEU A 29 24.13 -5.91 -16.90
N ALA A 30 23.21 -6.54 -17.63
CA ALA A 30 21.79 -6.19 -17.63
C ALA A 30 21.14 -6.38 -16.25
N ASN A 31 21.64 -7.34 -15.46
CA ASN A 31 21.17 -7.62 -14.11
C ASN A 31 22.05 -6.99 -13.01
N ALA A 32 23.07 -6.21 -13.36
CA ALA A 32 23.95 -5.56 -12.40
C ALA A 32 23.21 -4.66 -11.39
N PRO A 33 22.14 -3.92 -11.76
CA PRO A 33 21.33 -3.18 -10.79
C PRO A 33 20.62 -4.09 -9.77
N ALA A 34 20.15 -5.27 -10.21
CA ALA A 34 19.51 -6.24 -9.33
C ALA A 34 20.52 -6.87 -8.35
N LEU A 35 21.74 -7.16 -8.83
CA LEU A 35 22.83 -7.64 -7.98
C LEU A 35 23.26 -6.58 -6.96
N ALA A 36 23.32 -5.30 -7.35
CA ALA A 36 23.59 -4.19 -6.45
C ALA A 36 22.47 -4.00 -5.40
N ALA A 37 21.21 -4.16 -5.81
CA ALA A 37 20.07 -4.14 -4.89
C ALA A 37 20.11 -5.30 -3.88
N LEU A 38 20.45 -6.51 -4.31
CA LEU A 38 20.60 -7.66 -3.40
C LEU A 38 21.76 -7.46 -2.41
N ALA A 39 22.88 -6.92 -2.87
CA ALA A 39 24.02 -6.60 -2.00
C ALA A 39 23.67 -5.50 -0.97
N SER A 40 22.91 -4.47 -1.37
CA SER A 40 22.48 -3.41 -0.46
C SER A 40 21.42 -3.90 0.54
N MET A 41 20.49 -4.76 0.10
CA MET A 41 19.52 -5.43 0.97
C MET A 41 20.21 -6.34 2.00
N SER A 42 21.22 -7.11 1.58
CA SER A 42 22.02 -7.94 2.49
C SER A 42 22.76 -7.10 3.53
N THR A 43 23.34 -5.96 3.11
CA THR A 43 24.00 -5.02 4.02
C THR A 43 23.01 -4.41 5.01
N ALA A 44 21.83 -3.99 4.55
CA ALA A 44 20.77 -3.46 5.40
C ALA A 44 20.25 -4.49 6.41
N LEU A 45 20.17 -5.77 6.03
CA LEU A 45 19.78 -6.86 6.93
C LEU A 45 20.86 -7.11 7.99
N LEU A 46 22.14 -7.11 7.63
CA LEU A 46 23.25 -7.27 8.59
C LEU A 46 23.29 -6.10 9.58
N GLN A 47 22.98 -4.89 9.12
CA GLN A 47 22.96 -3.69 9.96
C GLN A 47 21.76 -3.66 10.92
N ARG A 48 20.63 -4.27 10.54
CA ARG A 48 19.43 -4.44 11.38
C ARG A 48 19.43 -5.73 12.20
N GLY A 49 20.34 -6.66 11.93
CA GLY A 49 20.45 -7.96 12.59
C GLY A 49 20.49 -7.91 14.13
N PRO A 50 21.17 -6.93 14.76
CA PRO A 50 21.16 -6.78 16.22
C PRO A 50 19.75 -6.47 16.76
N GLU A 51 19.06 -5.50 16.16
CA GLU A 51 17.69 -5.12 16.56
C GLU A 51 16.68 -6.24 16.31
N LEU A 52 16.83 -7.00 15.22
CA LEU A 52 15.99 -8.15 14.93
C LEU A 52 16.18 -9.26 15.98
N THR A 53 17.41 -9.50 16.40
CA THR A 53 17.75 -10.53 17.40
C THR A 53 17.17 -10.17 18.78
N ASP A 54 17.25 -8.89 19.15
CA ASP A 54 16.70 -8.41 20.42
C ASP A 54 15.17 -8.50 20.45
N ASN A 55 14.50 -8.17 19.34
CA ASN A 55 13.04 -8.32 19.23
C ASN A 55 12.58 -9.80 19.23
N ILE A 56 13.36 -10.70 18.61
CA ILE A 56 13.08 -12.14 18.63
C ILE A 56 13.24 -12.72 20.04
N ASN A 57 14.31 -12.36 20.76
CA ASN A 57 14.50 -12.78 22.14
C ASN A 57 13.40 -12.26 23.06
N GLY A 58 12.97 -11.00 22.88
CA GLY A 58 11.85 -10.42 23.60
C GLY A 58 10.53 -11.16 23.34
N MET A 59 10.26 -11.52 22.08
CA MET A 59 9.07 -12.29 21.71
C MET A 59 9.09 -13.71 22.27
N VAL A 60 10.23 -14.40 22.22
CA VAL A 60 10.39 -15.75 22.81
C VAL A 60 10.23 -15.71 24.34
N SER A 61 10.74 -14.67 25.00
CA SER A 61 10.52 -14.46 26.44
C SER A 61 9.05 -14.24 26.76
N GLN A 62 8.34 -13.43 25.97
CA GLN A 62 6.90 -13.19 26.14
C GLN A 62 6.06 -14.44 25.89
N LEU A 63 6.40 -15.26 24.88
CA LEU A 63 5.74 -16.54 24.66
C LEU A 63 6.00 -17.48 25.84
N ARG A 64 7.23 -17.58 26.33
CA ARG A 64 7.58 -18.42 27.47
C ARG A 64 6.84 -17.99 28.76
N GLU A 65 6.71 -16.69 28.99
CA GLU A 65 5.92 -16.13 30.10
C GLU A 65 4.41 -16.36 29.92
N SER A 66 3.92 -16.32 28.69
CA SER A 66 2.52 -16.67 28.36
C SER A 66 2.24 -18.18 28.53
N THR A 67 3.23 -19.04 28.32
CA THR A 67 3.15 -20.51 28.48
C THR A 67 3.29 -20.96 29.95
N GLU A 68 3.98 -20.20 30.81
CA GLU A 68 4.08 -20.50 32.25
C GLU A 68 2.78 -20.15 33.01
N SER A 69 1.91 -19.30 32.44
CA SER A 69 0.50 -19.23 32.83
C SER A 69 -0.27 -20.37 32.13
N ASP A 70 -1.26 -20.97 32.79
CA ASP A 70 -2.14 -22.10 32.38
C ASP A 70 -2.97 -21.82 31.08
N GLY A 71 -2.29 -21.33 30.03
CA GLY A 71 -2.82 -20.55 28.94
C GLY A 71 -2.85 -21.29 27.61
N GLU A 72 -2.07 -22.35 27.41
CA GLU A 72 -2.12 -23.11 26.16
C GLU A 72 -3.49 -23.79 25.97
N VAL A 73 -4.06 -24.41 27.02
CA VAL A 73 -5.40 -25.01 26.95
C VAL A 73 -6.50 -23.95 26.86
N SER A 74 -6.30 -22.77 27.46
CA SER A 74 -7.24 -21.65 27.42
C SER A 74 -7.25 -20.96 26.04
N ASN A 75 -6.08 -20.76 25.44
CA ASN A 75 -5.90 -20.14 24.12
C ASN A 75 -6.40 -21.06 22.99
N LEU A 76 -6.16 -22.37 23.09
CA LEU A 76 -6.74 -23.35 22.16
C LEU A 76 -8.28 -23.40 22.27
N ARG A 77 -8.84 -23.37 23.48
CA ARG A 77 -10.30 -23.28 23.66
C ARG A 77 -10.89 -21.95 23.18
N GLY A 78 -10.18 -20.84 23.40
CA GLY A 78 -10.55 -19.52 22.91
C GLY A 78 -10.51 -19.43 21.38
N ALA A 79 -9.45 -19.97 20.76
CA ALA A 79 -9.33 -20.03 19.31
C ALA A 79 -10.41 -20.93 18.68
N VAL A 80 -10.69 -22.10 19.28
CA VAL A 80 -11.78 -22.98 18.84
C VAL A 80 -13.16 -22.31 19.03
N GLY A 81 -13.35 -21.55 20.11
CA GLY A 81 -14.55 -20.75 20.34
C GLY A 81 -14.74 -19.67 19.26
N ALA A 82 -13.70 -18.89 18.97
CA ALA A 82 -13.71 -17.86 17.93
C ALA A 82 -13.95 -18.46 16.53
N LEU A 83 -13.36 -19.62 16.23
CA LEU A 83 -13.61 -20.34 14.98
C LEU A 83 -15.07 -20.83 14.88
N ASN A 84 -15.68 -21.22 16.00
CA ASN A 84 -17.08 -21.63 16.05
C ASN A 84 -18.04 -20.43 15.92
N GLU A 85 -17.64 -19.23 16.35
CA GLU A 85 -18.35 -17.97 16.11
C GLU A 85 -18.23 -17.49 14.65
N LEU A 86 -17.10 -17.80 14.00
CA LEU A 86 -16.88 -17.56 12.57
C LEU A 86 -17.56 -18.58 11.66
N ALA A 87 -17.86 -19.79 12.16
CA ALA A 87 -18.52 -20.86 11.39
C ALA A 87 -19.83 -20.43 10.71
N PRO A 88 -20.79 -19.73 11.37
CA PRO A 88 -21.99 -19.24 10.68
C PRO A 88 -21.68 -18.15 9.64
N LEU A 89 -20.61 -17.37 9.85
CA LEU A 89 -20.16 -16.39 8.86
C LEU A 89 -19.59 -17.11 7.63
N THR A 90 -18.86 -18.22 7.78
CA THR A 90 -18.32 -18.97 6.63
C THR A 90 -19.40 -19.47 5.67
N GLY A 91 -20.58 -19.87 6.15
CA GLY A 91 -21.71 -20.24 5.29
C GLY A 91 -22.19 -19.06 4.44
N THR A 92 -22.44 -17.91 5.08
CA THR A 92 -22.91 -16.70 4.39
C THR A 92 -21.84 -16.07 3.48
N LEU A 93 -20.56 -16.19 3.85
CA LEU A 93 -19.42 -15.73 3.04
C LEU A 93 -19.18 -16.66 1.85
N ALA A 94 -19.33 -17.97 2.03
CA ALA A 94 -19.24 -18.95 0.95
C ALA A 94 -20.37 -18.78 -0.07
N GLU A 95 -21.59 -18.51 0.40
CA GLU A 95 -22.74 -18.19 -0.46
C GLU A 95 -22.55 -16.89 -1.26
N ARG A 96 -21.74 -15.95 -0.75
CA ARG A 96 -21.46 -14.65 -1.38
C ARG A 96 -20.04 -14.55 -1.95
N LYS A 97 -19.36 -15.68 -2.12
CA LYS A 97 -17.95 -15.74 -2.52
C LYS A 97 -17.71 -14.93 -3.79
N ASP A 98 -18.57 -15.07 -4.80
CA ASP A 98 -18.41 -14.38 -6.08
C ASP A 98 -18.60 -12.86 -5.94
N THR A 99 -19.54 -12.42 -5.10
CA THR A 99 -19.73 -10.99 -4.79
C THR A 99 -18.53 -10.42 -4.04
N ILE A 100 -17.96 -11.18 -3.11
CA ILE A 100 -16.79 -10.76 -2.33
C ILE A 100 -15.57 -10.71 -3.22
N GLN A 101 -15.33 -11.73 -4.05
CA GLN A 101 -14.26 -11.71 -5.05
C GLN A 101 -14.44 -10.54 -6.03
N GLY A 102 -15.66 -10.32 -6.53
CA GLY A 102 -15.97 -9.18 -7.38
C GLY A 102 -15.72 -7.83 -6.72
N PHE A 103 -15.93 -7.71 -5.41
CA PHE A 103 -15.59 -6.51 -4.63
C PHE A 103 -14.08 -6.39 -4.38
N LEU A 104 -13.40 -7.50 -4.10
CA LEU A 104 -11.95 -7.54 -3.90
C LEU A 104 -11.17 -7.18 -5.17
N ASP A 105 -11.67 -7.62 -6.32
CA ASP A 105 -11.11 -7.33 -7.64
C ASP A 105 -11.64 -5.99 -8.21
N SER A 106 -12.59 -5.36 -7.52
CA SER A 106 -13.22 -4.11 -7.98
C SER A 106 -12.24 -2.94 -7.92
N PRO A 107 -12.29 -2.04 -8.92
CA PRO A 107 -11.58 -0.77 -8.87
C PRO A 107 -11.85 0.06 -7.61
N ILE A 108 -12.96 -0.17 -6.89
CA ILE A 108 -13.33 0.56 -5.67
C ILE A 108 -12.31 0.41 -4.53
N LEU A 109 -11.55 -0.69 -4.52
CA LEU A 109 -10.51 -0.94 -3.50
C LEU A 109 -9.13 -0.40 -3.87
N ARG A 110 -9.02 0.30 -5.00
CA ARG A 110 -7.78 1.00 -5.35
C ARG A 110 -7.52 2.09 -4.31
N PRO A 111 -6.28 2.23 -3.79
CA PRO A 111 -5.96 3.23 -2.77
C PRO A 111 -6.47 4.63 -3.12
N GLU A 112 -6.34 5.04 -4.38
CA GLU A 112 -6.75 6.36 -4.85
C GLU A 112 -8.26 6.60 -4.75
N ILE A 113 -9.09 5.55 -4.91
CA ILE A 113 -10.55 5.68 -4.77
C ILE A 113 -10.93 5.69 -3.29
N ILE A 114 -10.26 4.86 -2.47
CA ILE A 114 -10.45 4.83 -1.02
C ILE A 114 -10.13 6.21 -0.43
N ASP A 115 -9.03 6.84 -0.84
CA ASP A 115 -8.63 8.16 -0.36
C ASP A 115 -9.69 9.23 -0.68
N VAL A 116 -10.23 9.23 -1.90
CA VAL A 116 -11.28 10.18 -2.30
C VAL A 116 -12.56 9.99 -1.47
N VAL A 117 -12.98 8.74 -1.26
CA VAL A 117 -14.17 8.43 -0.44
C VAL A 117 -13.91 8.74 1.04
N GLY A 118 -12.72 8.45 1.54
CA GLY A 118 -12.27 8.76 2.89
C GLY A 118 -12.30 10.26 3.17
N ASN A 119 -11.65 11.06 2.33
CA ASN A 119 -11.65 12.52 2.43
C ASN A 119 -13.06 13.11 2.41
N LEU A 120 -13.95 12.58 1.56
CA LEU A 120 -15.35 13.00 1.53
C LEU A 120 -16.08 12.66 2.84
N GLY A 121 -15.86 11.46 3.38
CA GLY A 121 -16.45 11.01 4.63
C GLY A 121 -15.95 11.83 5.83
N GLU A 122 -14.65 12.12 5.89
CA GLU A 122 -14.03 12.96 6.92
C GLU A 122 -14.57 14.39 6.87
N ALA A 123 -14.63 15.01 5.68
CA ALA A 123 -15.20 16.34 5.51
C ALA A 123 -16.69 16.39 5.90
N ALA A 124 -17.46 15.36 5.57
CA ALA A 124 -18.87 15.26 5.95
C ALA A 124 -19.06 15.09 7.46
N LEU A 125 -18.21 14.27 8.10
CA LEU A 125 -18.20 14.09 9.55
C LEU A 125 -17.83 15.39 10.26
N GLU A 126 -16.81 16.09 9.78
CA GLU A 126 -16.41 17.40 10.28
C GLU A 126 -17.55 18.41 10.14
N ALA A 127 -18.20 18.48 8.97
CA ALA A 127 -19.34 19.35 8.75
C ALA A 127 -20.53 19.04 9.68
N ASP A 128 -20.84 17.76 9.93
CA ASP A 128 -21.86 17.37 10.91
C ASP A 128 -21.47 17.88 12.30
N THR A 129 -20.26 17.61 12.77
CA THR A 129 -19.82 18.08 14.11
C THR A 129 -19.86 19.60 14.25
N GLN A 130 -19.56 20.34 13.18
CA GLN A 130 -19.56 21.79 13.19
C GLN A 130 -20.96 22.41 13.13
N THR A 131 -21.96 21.71 12.59
CA THR A 131 -23.32 22.25 12.38
C THR A 131 -24.35 21.68 13.35
N LYS A 132 -24.11 20.49 13.90
CA LYS A 132 -24.99 19.79 14.82
C LYS A 132 -25.28 20.62 16.07
N GLY A 133 -26.57 20.82 16.35
CA GLY A 133 -27.04 21.57 17.51
C GLY A 133 -26.84 23.08 17.42
N LYS A 134 -26.26 23.61 16.33
CA LYS A 134 -26.14 25.06 16.12
C LYS A 134 -27.32 25.57 15.30
N GLN A 135 -27.99 26.62 15.76
CA GLN A 135 -28.91 27.36 14.90
C GLN A 135 -28.09 28.04 13.80
N VAL A 136 -28.29 27.58 12.57
CA VAL A 136 -27.71 28.23 11.39
C VAL A 136 -28.35 29.61 11.29
N ASN A 137 -27.62 30.63 11.73
CA ASN A 137 -27.99 32.01 11.47
C ASN A 137 -27.66 32.26 10.00
N ALA A 138 -28.53 31.79 9.11
CA ALA A 138 -28.42 32.01 7.68
C ALA A 138 -28.56 33.52 7.49
N GLY A 139 -27.42 34.22 7.45
CA GLY A 139 -27.37 35.61 7.04
C GLY A 139 -28.14 35.73 5.73
N GLY A 140 -28.84 36.85 5.52
CA GLY A 140 -29.68 37.05 4.34
C GLY A 140 -28.93 36.82 3.01
N VAL A 141 -29.62 36.98 1.88
CA VAL A 141 -29.15 36.62 0.52
C VAL A 141 -27.70 37.06 0.20
N PHE A 142 -27.23 38.17 0.78
CA PHE A 142 -25.84 38.65 0.66
C PHE A 142 -24.79 37.74 1.33
N SER A 143 -25.10 37.13 2.48
CA SER A 143 -24.23 36.18 3.17
C SER A 143 -24.07 34.88 2.38
N LEU A 144 -25.15 34.37 1.79
CA LEU A 144 -25.09 33.23 0.87
C LEU A 144 -24.21 33.54 -0.33
N MET A 145 -24.35 34.73 -0.92
CA MET A 145 -23.53 35.14 -2.05
C MET A 145 -22.04 35.24 -1.69
N ARG A 146 -21.73 35.67 -0.46
CA ARG A 146 -20.36 35.71 0.04
C ARG A 146 -19.79 34.31 0.28
N GLN A 147 -20.58 33.37 0.79
CA GLN A 147 -20.18 31.97 0.94
C GLN A 147 -19.95 31.29 -0.40
N LEU A 148 -20.78 31.56 -1.42
CA LEU A 148 -20.54 31.06 -2.79
C LEU A 148 -19.28 31.65 -3.45
N LYS A 149 -18.81 32.81 -2.97
CA LYS A 149 -17.57 33.44 -3.44
C LYS A 149 -16.33 32.94 -2.70
N ASP A 150 -16.50 32.09 -1.70
CA ASP A 150 -15.41 31.49 -0.97
C ASP A 150 -14.57 30.58 -1.90
N PRO A 151 -13.23 30.70 -1.91
CA PRO A 151 -12.37 29.87 -2.75
C PRO A 151 -12.58 28.36 -2.56
N ASP A 152 -12.78 27.90 -1.32
CA ASP A 152 -12.90 26.47 -1.01
C ASP A 152 -14.24 25.91 -1.54
N VAL A 153 -15.29 26.73 -1.47
CA VAL A 153 -16.61 26.40 -2.04
C VAL A 153 -16.55 26.38 -3.57
N GLN A 154 -15.81 27.32 -4.19
CA GLN A 154 -15.63 27.35 -5.64
C GLN A 154 -14.88 26.13 -6.17
N GLU A 155 -13.83 25.71 -5.47
CA GLU A 155 -13.07 24.50 -5.82
C GLU A 155 -13.98 23.26 -5.76
N THR A 156 -14.77 23.12 -4.69
CA THR A 156 -15.74 22.03 -4.53
C THR A 156 -16.80 22.05 -5.65
N LEU A 157 -17.33 23.22 -6.00
CA LEU A 157 -18.29 23.35 -7.10
C LEU A 157 -17.66 22.97 -8.45
N SER A 158 -16.40 23.36 -8.68
CA SER A 158 -15.65 22.98 -9.88
C SER A 158 -15.46 21.46 -9.98
N PHE A 159 -15.10 20.82 -8.87
CA PHE A 159 -15.02 19.36 -8.76
C PHE A 159 -16.36 18.71 -9.12
N LEU A 160 -17.47 19.13 -8.51
CA LEU A 160 -18.80 18.56 -8.74
C LEU A 160 -19.24 18.69 -10.22
N LEU A 161 -19.00 19.85 -10.83
CA LEU A 161 -19.30 20.09 -12.24
C LEU A 161 -18.46 19.19 -13.15
N THR A 162 -17.18 19.03 -12.83
CA THR A 162 -16.25 18.16 -13.59
C THR A 162 -16.63 16.70 -13.45
N PHE A 163 -16.92 16.25 -12.23
CA PHE A 163 -17.45 14.92 -11.94
C PHE A 163 -18.72 14.64 -12.75
N ALA A 164 -19.70 15.53 -12.72
CA ALA A 164 -20.96 15.37 -13.44
C ALA A 164 -20.74 15.22 -14.96
N ARG A 165 -19.78 15.96 -15.54
CA ARG A 165 -19.42 15.83 -16.96
C ARG A 165 -18.79 14.46 -17.26
N VAL A 166 -17.80 14.04 -16.47
CA VAL A 166 -17.10 12.75 -16.67
C VAL A 166 -18.07 11.58 -16.48
N PHE A 167 -18.86 11.61 -15.41
CA PHE A 167 -19.86 10.60 -15.11
C PHE A 167 -20.91 10.49 -16.22
N GLY A 168 -21.49 11.62 -16.63
CA GLY A 168 -22.47 11.65 -17.71
C GLY A 168 -21.90 11.22 -19.06
N ALA A 169 -20.63 11.50 -19.35
CA ALA A 169 -19.96 11.00 -20.55
C ALA A 169 -19.79 9.48 -20.53
N ARG A 170 -19.38 8.90 -19.40
CA ARG A 170 -19.26 7.44 -19.24
C ARG A 170 -20.61 6.74 -19.35
N GLN A 171 -21.67 7.31 -18.78
CA GLN A 171 -23.01 6.72 -18.83
C GLN A 171 -23.66 6.79 -20.21
N ARG A 172 -23.28 7.75 -21.07
CA ARG A 172 -23.71 7.77 -22.48
C ARG A 172 -22.94 6.78 -23.35
N GLY A 173 -21.75 6.35 -22.92
CA GLY A 173 -20.90 5.39 -23.63
C GLY A 173 -21.04 3.95 -23.15
N ALA A 174 -21.87 3.69 -22.14
CA ALA A 174 -22.25 2.38 -21.62
C ALA A 174 -23.68 2.06 -22.06
#